data_AF-A0A101F860-F1
#
_entry.id   AF-A0A101F860-F1
#
_cell.length_a   1.000
_cell.length_b   1.000
_cell.length_c   1.000
_cell.angle_alpha   90.00
_cell.angle_beta   90.00
_cell.angle_gamma   90.00
#
_symmetry.space_group_name_H-M   'P 1'
#
loop_
_entity.id
_entity.type
_entity.pdbx_description
1 polymer ?
#
loop_
_entity_poly.entity_id
_entity_poly.type
_entity_poly.pdbx_seq_one_letter_code
_entity_poly.pdbx_strand_id
1 'polypeptide(L)'
;MKKLKIVEVRLQVKFQYSENLLSRGFSLLEVSVVLLVFGVLLMGIAVPQMNRALAAFRLESNAQSIAADIRELQQRNLGEEPDESITSLKFYPSVDKYHLKKTAHPLPIILKSVQLPASVNLVEAKFGSSQELSFSKTGAPFPGGGTVTLQDRVSGKFKYVIVAAITGRVRVSDQPPESWEIFSP
;
A
#
# COMPACT_ATOMS: atom_id res chain seq x y z
N MET A 1 19.35 -84.04 -2.44
CA MET A 1 18.02 -83.41 -2.67
C MET A 1 17.42 -82.65 -1.47
N LYS A 2 17.63 -83.03 -0.19
CA LYS A 2 17.03 -82.31 0.98
C LYS A 2 17.50 -80.87 1.19
N LYS A 3 18.77 -80.53 0.89
CA LYS A 3 19.30 -79.16 1.10
C LYS A 3 18.69 -78.11 0.15
N LEU A 4 18.32 -78.48 -1.08
CA LEU A 4 17.75 -77.54 -2.05
C LEU A 4 16.36 -77.05 -1.62
N LYS A 5 15.49 -77.95 -1.15
CA LYS A 5 14.15 -77.61 -0.63
C LYS A 5 14.21 -76.65 0.57
N ILE A 6 15.20 -76.78 1.45
CA ILE A 6 15.36 -75.91 2.62
C ILE A 6 15.76 -74.48 2.20
N VAL A 7 16.57 -74.34 1.15
CA VAL A 7 16.98 -73.04 0.62
C VAL A 7 15.82 -72.35 -0.10
N GLU A 8 15.02 -73.08 -0.88
CA GLU A 8 13.80 -72.55 -1.52
C GLU A 8 12.76 -72.08 -0.49
N VAL A 9 12.51 -72.88 0.56
CA VAL A 9 11.58 -72.49 1.62
C VAL A 9 12.07 -71.23 2.35
N ARG A 10 13.38 -71.11 2.63
CA ARG A 10 13.95 -69.90 3.24
C ARG A 10 13.88 -68.67 2.32
N LEU A 11 14.04 -68.85 1.01
CA LEU A 11 13.91 -67.78 0.02
C LEU A 11 12.46 -67.31 -0.11
N GLN A 12 11.49 -68.23 -0.17
CA GLN A 12 10.07 -67.88 -0.22
C GLN A 12 9.61 -67.16 1.06
N VAL A 13 10.08 -67.62 2.22
CA VAL A 13 9.79 -66.93 3.49
C VAL A 13 10.37 -65.51 3.50
N LYS A 14 11.62 -65.31 3.07
CA LYS A 14 12.22 -63.96 2.97
C LYS A 14 11.51 -63.04 1.98
N PHE A 15 11.09 -63.55 0.82
CA PHE A 15 10.31 -62.76 -0.14
C PHE A 15 8.94 -62.38 0.40
N GLN A 16 8.27 -63.28 1.11
CA GLN A 16 6.97 -63.02 1.73
C GLN A 16 7.06 -62.02 2.90
N TYR A 17 8.18 -61.96 3.63
CA TYR A 17 8.43 -60.91 4.61
C TYR A 17 8.81 -59.55 3.97
N SER A 18 9.34 -59.53 2.75
CA SER A 18 9.74 -58.31 2.03
C SER A 18 8.56 -57.56 1.41
N GLU A 19 7.53 -58.28 0.95
CA GLU A 19 6.31 -57.70 0.36
C GLU A 19 5.41 -56.99 1.41
N ASN A 20 5.48 -57.41 2.67
CA ASN A 20 4.63 -56.88 3.75
C ASN A 20 5.19 -55.64 4.45
N LEU A 21 6.41 -55.21 4.12
CA LEU A 21 7.02 -54.01 4.71
C LEU A 21 6.59 -52.71 4.02
N LEU A 22 5.92 -52.79 2.86
CA LEU A 22 5.62 -51.63 2.01
C LEU A 22 4.13 -51.23 1.94
N SER A 23 3.24 -51.91 2.66
CA SER A 23 1.78 -51.73 2.50
C SER A 23 1.07 -51.29 3.79
N ARG A 24 1.62 -50.30 4.50
CA ARG A 24 0.90 -49.58 5.57
C ARG A 24 0.40 -48.26 5.02
N GLY A 25 -0.90 -48.18 4.74
CA GLY A 25 -1.55 -46.92 4.36
C GLY A 25 -1.61 -45.96 5.55
N PHE A 26 -1.61 -44.65 5.27
CA PHE A 26 -1.77 -43.62 6.28
C PHE A 26 -3.17 -43.66 6.88
N SER A 27 -3.29 -43.44 8.19
CA SER A 27 -4.61 -43.29 8.81
C SER A 27 -5.23 -41.94 8.45
N LEU A 28 -6.57 -41.85 8.42
CA LEU A 28 -7.27 -40.58 8.21
C LEU A 28 -6.86 -39.51 9.25
N LEU A 29 -6.56 -39.94 10.47
CA LEU A 29 -6.11 -39.06 11.54
C LEU A 29 -4.70 -38.50 11.28
N GLU A 30 -3.82 -39.31 10.70
CA GLU A 30 -2.47 -38.88 10.35
C GLU A 30 -2.50 -37.87 9.20
N VAL A 31 -3.30 -38.14 8.18
CA VAL A 31 -3.50 -37.20 7.05
C VAL A 31 -4.13 -35.89 7.54
N SER A 32 -5.12 -35.94 8.44
CA SER A 32 -5.76 -34.73 8.97
C SER A 32 -4.79 -33.89 9.81
N VAL A 33 -3.95 -34.52 10.63
CA VAL A 33 -2.91 -33.83 11.41
C VAL A 33 -1.90 -33.17 10.48
N VAL A 34 -1.45 -33.86 9.43
CA VAL A 34 -0.52 -33.28 8.44
C VAL A 34 -1.14 -32.07 7.74
N LEU A 35 -2.40 -32.16 7.31
CA LEU A 35 -3.11 -31.04 6.67
C LEU A 35 -3.27 -29.84 7.60
N LEU A 36 -3.55 -30.08 8.90
CA LEU A 36 -3.64 -29.01 9.90
C LEU A 36 -2.30 -28.32 10.10
N VAL A 37 -1.22 -29.08 10.29
CA VAL A 37 0.14 -28.52 10.43
C VAL A 37 0.51 -27.73 9.18
N PHE A 38 0.25 -28.27 7.99
CA PHE A 38 0.54 -27.60 6.72
C PHE A 38 -0.26 -26.31 6.56
N GLY A 39 -1.56 -26.31 6.91
CA GLY A 39 -2.41 -25.13 6.86
C GLY A 39 -1.93 -24.01 7.78
N VAL A 40 -1.54 -24.33 9.01
CA VAL A 40 -1.00 -23.36 9.96
C VAL A 40 0.33 -22.78 9.46
N LEU A 41 1.22 -23.61 8.92
CA LEU A 41 2.49 -23.16 8.34
C LEU A 41 2.27 -22.23 7.14
N LEU A 42 1.35 -22.59 6.24
CA LEU A 42 1.00 -21.76 5.09
C LEU A 42 0.42 -20.41 5.52
N MET A 43 -0.48 -20.38 6.50
CA MET A 43 -1.04 -19.13 7.03
C MET A 43 0.05 -18.24 7.65
N GLY A 44 1.00 -18.84 8.37
CA GLY A 44 2.13 -18.13 8.97
C GLY A 44 2.99 -17.36 7.96
N ILE A 45 3.06 -17.82 6.71
CA ILE A 45 3.85 -17.18 5.64
C ILE A 45 2.95 -16.28 4.76
N ALA A 46 1.78 -16.77 4.38
CA ALA A 46 0.90 -16.09 3.42
C ALA A 46 0.33 -14.78 3.98
N VAL A 47 -0.12 -14.77 5.24
CA VAL A 47 -0.73 -13.59 5.87
C VAL A 47 0.21 -12.39 5.93
N PRO A 48 1.45 -12.49 6.47
CA PRO A 48 2.34 -11.33 6.52
C PRO A 48 2.76 -10.84 5.12
N GLN A 49 2.94 -11.74 4.16
CA GLN A 49 3.29 -11.36 2.79
C GLN A 49 2.14 -10.61 2.10
N MET A 50 0.91 -11.09 2.26
CA MET A 50 -0.28 -10.44 1.71
C MET A 50 -0.52 -9.07 2.36
N ASN A 51 -0.31 -8.94 3.67
CA ASN A 51 -0.43 -7.67 4.37
C ASN A 51 0.56 -6.61 3.84
N ARG A 52 1.82 -7.00 3.56
CA ARG A 52 2.82 -6.12 2.96
C ARG A 52 2.44 -5.69 1.54
N ALA A 53 1.96 -6.64 0.72
CA ALA A 53 1.52 -6.34 -0.64
C ALA A 53 0.33 -5.38 -0.66
N LEU A 54 -0.66 -5.61 0.21
CA LEU A 54 -1.82 -4.75 0.36
C LEU A 54 -1.44 -3.35 0.86
N ALA A 55 -0.50 -3.26 1.81
CA ALA A 55 -0.02 -1.98 2.33
C ALA A 55 0.69 -1.15 1.24
N ALA A 56 1.54 -1.78 0.43
CA ALA A 56 2.18 -1.14 -0.73
C ALA A 56 1.17 -0.66 -1.77
N PHE A 57 0.16 -1.48 -2.09
CA PHE A 57 -0.92 -1.10 -2.99
C PHE A 57 -1.75 0.07 -2.44
N ARG A 58 -2.04 0.09 -1.13
CA ARG A 58 -2.72 1.21 -0.49
C ARG A 58 -1.90 2.49 -0.56
N LEU A 59 -0.59 2.41 -0.32
CA LEU A 59 0.29 3.57 -0.42
C LEU A 59 0.25 4.17 -1.83
N GLU A 60 0.42 3.34 -2.87
CA GLU A 60 0.38 3.78 -4.27
C GLU A 60 -0.99 4.36 -4.65
N SER A 61 -2.07 3.63 -4.36
CA SER A 61 -3.42 4.07 -4.72
C SER A 61 -3.82 5.37 -4.01
N ASN A 62 -3.42 5.57 -2.76
CA ASN A 62 -3.66 6.83 -2.04
C ASN A 62 -2.82 7.98 -2.59
N ALA A 63 -1.55 7.74 -2.95
CA ALA A 63 -0.72 8.75 -3.60
C ALA A 63 -1.33 9.20 -4.95
N GLN A 64 -1.81 8.25 -5.75
CA GLN A 64 -2.49 8.55 -7.01
C GLN A 64 -3.82 9.26 -6.80
N SER A 65 -4.59 8.88 -5.78
CA SER A 65 -5.85 9.53 -5.43
C SER A 65 -5.64 10.98 -5.01
N ILE A 66 -4.64 11.26 -4.17
CA ILE A 66 -4.26 12.64 -3.82
C ILE A 66 -3.83 13.42 -5.06
N ALA A 67 -3.02 12.81 -5.95
CA ALA A 67 -2.62 13.47 -7.18
C ALA A 67 -3.81 13.79 -8.10
N ALA A 68 -4.83 12.91 -8.15
CA ALA A 68 -6.06 13.14 -8.88
C ALA A 68 -6.87 14.28 -8.26
N ASP A 69 -7.04 14.30 -6.94
CA ASP A 69 -7.75 15.35 -6.22
C ASP A 69 -7.10 16.73 -6.37
N ILE A 70 -5.76 16.79 -6.41
CA ILE A 70 -5.04 18.04 -6.69
C ILE A 70 -5.29 18.51 -8.13
N ARG A 71 -5.33 17.60 -9.11
CA ARG A 71 -5.64 17.95 -10.51
C ARG A 71 -7.09 18.39 -10.67
N GLU A 72 -8.03 17.74 -9.97
CA GLU A 72 -9.43 18.15 -9.92
C GLU A 72 -9.54 19.57 -9.33
N LEU A 73 -8.83 19.84 -8.22
CA LEU A 73 -8.75 21.16 -7.61
C LEU A 73 -8.24 22.22 -8.62
N GLN A 74 -7.19 21.89 -9.37
CA GLN A 74 -6.65 22.79 -10.40
C GLN A 74 -7.71 23.09 -11.46
N GLN A 75 -8.37 22.06 -12.00
CA GLN A 75 -9.41 22.21 -13.03
C GLN A 75 -10.62 23.01 -12.54
N ARG A 76 -11.06 22.77 -11.30
CA ARG A 76 -12.18 23.48 -10.68
C ARG A 76 -11.88 24.97 -10.53
N ASN A 77 -10.72 25.31 -9.98
CA ASN A 77 -10.34 26.71 -9.77
C ASN A 77 -10.13 27.47 -11.09
N LEU A 78 -9.71 26.79 -12.17
CA LEU A 78 -9.62 27.37 -13.51
C LEU A 78 -11.00 27.72 -14.09
N GLY A 79 -12.06 26.98 -13.73
CA GLY A 79 -13.41 27.15 -14.27
C GLY A 79 -14.35 28.03 -13.43
N GLU A 80 -14.03 28.31 -12.17
CA GLU A 80 -14.86 29.17 -11.30
C GLU A 80 -14.71 30.67 -11.68
N GLU A 81 -15.73 31.49 -11.42
CA GLU A 81 -15.67 32.95 -11.62
C GLU A 81 -14.80 33.64 -10.54
N PRO A 82 -14.33 34.89 -10.76
CA PRO A 82 -13.37 35.56 -9.87
C PRO A 82 -13.87 35.85 -8.45
N ASP A 83 -15.18 36.05 -8.25
CA ASP A 83 -15.73 36.60 -6.99
C ASP A 83 -16.51 35.59 -6.13
N GLU A 84 -16.74 34.36 -6.59
CA GLU A 84 -17.70 33.48 -5.91
C GLU A 84 -17.10 32.63 -4.80
N SER A 85 -15.82 32.21 -4.89
CA SER A 85 -15.19 31.29 -3.93
C SER A 85 -13.82 30.79 -4.39
N ILE A 86 -12.90 30.55 -3.45
CA ILE A 86 -11.64 29.83 -3.71
C ILE A 86 -11.78 28.42 -3.15
N THR A 87 -11.56 27.42 -4.00
CA THR A 87 -11.43 26.03 -3.53
C THR A 87 -9.98 25.78 -3.11
N SER A 88 -9.78 25.16 -1.95
CA SER A 88 -8.48 24.77 -1.40
C SER A 88 -8.50 23.34 -0.87
N LEU A 89 -7.33 22.72 -0.81
CA LEU A 89 -7.14 21.40 -0.25
C LEU A 89 -6.19 21.50 0.93
N LYS A 90 -6.70 21.18 2.12
CA LYS A 90 -6.00 21.32 3.39
C LYS A 90 -5.68 19.96 3.97
N PHE A 91 -4.40 19.74 4.23
CA PHE A 91 -3.88 18.51 4.81
C PHE A 91 -3.76 18.63 6.33
N TYR A 92 -3.95 17.51 7.02
CA TYR A 92 -3.81 17.39 8.46
C TYR A 92 -2.94 16.15 8.79
N PRO A 93 -1.60 16.28 8.73
CA PRO A 93 -0.67 15.17 9.00
C PRO A 93 -0.89 14.47 10.34
N SER A 94 -1.26 15.21 11.40
CA SER A 94 -1.45 14.66 12.74
C SER A 94 -2.57 13.63 12.89
N VAL A 95 -3.47 13.56 11.91
CA VAL A 95 -4.65 12.67 11.92
C VAL A 95 -4.85 11.97 10.58
N ASP A 96 -3.84 11.96 9.71
CA ASP A 96 -3.83 11.29 8.41
C ASP A 96 -5.06 11.59 7.52
N LYS A 97 -5.47 12.86 7.45
CA LYS A 97 -6.64 13.25 6.67
C LYS A 97 -6.40 14.52 5.87
N TYR A 98 -7.24 14.73 4.86
CA TYR A 98 -7.28 16.00 4.14
C TYR A 98 -8.71 16.36 3.76
N HIS A 99 -8.98 17.66 3.67
CA HIS A 99 -10.28 18.19 3.28
C HIS A 99 -10.14 19.05 2.02
N LEU A 100 -11.05 18.85 1.07
CA LEU A 100 -11.34 19.80 0.01
C LEU A 100 -12.36 20.81 0.56
N LYS A 101 -12.01 22.09 0.56
CA LYS A 101 -12.82 23.17 1.12
C LYS A 101 -13.09 24.19 0.06
N LYS A 102 -14.27 24.78 0.13
CA LYS A 102 -14.66 25.93 -0.67
C LYS A 102 -14.83 27.11 0.26
N THR A 103 -14.06 28.17 0.05
CA THR A 103 -14.24 29.44 0.78
C THR A 103 -15.61 29.98 0.42
N ALA A 104 -16.51 30.00 1.40
CA ALA A 104 -17.82 30.61 1.32
C ALA A 104 -17.97 31.56 2.51
N HIS A 105 -18.66 32.68 2.31
CA HIS A 105 -19.04 33.55 3.42
C HIS A 105 -20.33 33.01 4.05
N PRO A 106 -20.45 32.90 5.39
CA PRO A 106 -19.49 33.32 6.43
C PRO A 106 -18.49 32.23 6.87
N LEU A 107 -18.69 30.97 6.47
CA LEU A 107 -17.83 29.83 6.85
C LEU A 107 -17.48 28.96 5.64
N PRO A 108 -16.25 28.43 5.58
CA PRO A 108 -15.83 27.53 4.51
C PRO A 108 -16.65 26.23 4.53
N ILE A 109 -17.09 25.80 3.35
CA ILE A 109 -17.85 24.56 3.16
C ILE A 109 -16.85 23.44 2.87
N ILE A 110 -16.97 22.32 3.59
CA ILE A 110 -16.19 21.11 3.30
C ILE A 110 -16.89 20.35 2.17
N LEU A 111 -16.26 20.32 0.99
CA LEU A 111 -16.78 19.60 -0.18
C LEU A 111 -16.46 18.11 -0.12
N LYS A 112 -15.27 17.78 0.37
CA LYS A 112 -14.77 16.40 0.48
C LYS A 112 -13.91 16.27 1.72
N SER A 113 -14.07 15.16 2.44
CA SER A 113 -13.20 14.78 3.55
C SER A 113 -12.70 13.37 3.31
N VAL A 114 -11.39 13.18 3.32
CA VAL A 114 -10.76 11.88 3.07
C VAL A 114 -9.88 11.52 4.24
N GLN A 115 -10.18 10.38 4.85
CA GLN A 115 -9.36 9.74 5.87
C GLN A 115 -8.47 8.69 5.19
N LEU A 116 -7.15 8.79 5.37
CA LEU A 116 -6.23 7.80 4.85
C LEU A 116 -6.35 6.50 5.66
N PRO A 117 -6.14 5.34 5.01
CA PRO A 117 -6.19 4.05 5.69
C PRO A 117 -5.08 3.95 6.74
N ALA A 118 -5.29 3.19 7.81
CA ALA A 118 -4.36 3.07 8.94
C ALA A 118 -2.93 2.65 8.58
N SER A 119 -2.73 1.98 7.43
CA SER A 119 -1.41 1.59 6.92
C SER A 119 -0.64 2.74 6.26
N VAL A 120 -1.30 3.84 5.91
CA VAL A 120 -0.70 5.01 5.26
C VAL A 120 -0.59 6.15 6.26
N ASN A 121 0.62 6.65 6.44
CA ASN A 121 0.95 7.79 7.27
C ASN A 121 1.13 9.03 6.38
N LEU A 122 0.42 10.11 6.68
CA LEU A 122 0.66 11.41 6.08
C LEU A 122 1.77 12.10 6.88
N VAL A 123 3.01 11.93 6.43
CA VAL A 123 4.19 12.43 7.16
C VAL A 123 4.23 13.95 7.14
N GLU A 124 4.08 14.53 5.95
CA GLU A 124 4.13 15.97 5.77
C GLU A 124 3.31 16.36 4.54
N ALA A 125 2.75 17.56 4.57
CA ALA A 125 2.23 18.22 3.38
C ALA A 125 2.69 19.68 3.44
N LYS A 126 3.61 20.05 2.54
CA LYS A 126 4.24 21.36 2.57
C LYS A 126 4.13 22.03 1.22
N PHE A 127 3.38 23.13 1.19
CA PHE A 127 3.20 24.02 0.04
C PHE A 127 3.65 25.42 0.47
N GLY A 128 4.87 25.80 0.10
CA GLY A 128 5.53 26.97 0.70
C GLY A 128 5.64 26.84 2.23
N SER A 129 4.99 27.76 2.96
CA SER A 129 4.89 27.78 4.43
C SER A 129 3.58 27.19 4.98
N SER A 130 2.72 26.64 4.10
CA SER A 130 1.37 26.17 4.45
C SER A 130 1.20 24.67 4.23
N GLN A 131 0.23 24.09 4.94
CA GLN A 131 -0.30 22.73 4.70
C GLN A 131 -1.56 22.75 3.81
N GLU A 132 -1.80 23.88 3.14
CA GLU A 132 -2.97 24.15 2.33
C GLU A 132 -2.53 24.56 0.93
N LEU A 133 -3.15 23.93 -0.06
CA LEU A 133 -2.90 24.17 -1.47
C LEU A 133 -4.17 24.73 -2.11
N SER A 134 -4.01 25.77 -2.91
CA SER A 134 -5.03 26.28 -3.81
C SER A 134 -4.41 26.54 -5.19
N PHE A 135 -5.23 26.81 -6.19
CA PHE A 135 -4.75 27.22 -7.51
C PHE A 135 -5.35 28.56 -7.88
N SER A 136 -4.51 29.42 -8.45
CA SER A 136 -4.96 30.64 -9.12
C SER A 136 -5.66 30.33 -10.44
N LYS A 137 -6.35 31.32 -11.00
CA LYS A 137 -7.03 31.23 -12.31
C LYS A 137 -6.09 30.97 -13.48
N THR A 138 -4.78 31.14 -13.32
CA THR A 138 -3.77 30.80 -14.34
C THR A 138 -3.23 29.39 -14.19
N GLY A 139 -3.72 28.63 -13.20
CA GLY A 139 -3.27 27.27 -12.91
C GLY A 139 -1.99 27.21 -12.08
N ALA A 140 -1.45 28.36 -11.63
CA ALA A 140 -0.32 28.42 -10.72
C ALA A 140 -0.75 28.09 -9.29
N PRO A 141 -0.02 27.21 -8.57
CA PRO A 141 -0.34 26.84 -7.20
C PRO A 141 -0.05 27.99 -6.23
N PHE A 142 -0.89 28.13 -5.20
CA PHE A 142 -0.75 29.14 -4.15
C PHE A 142 -0.81 28.46 -2.77
N PRO A 143 0.08 28.82 -1.81
CA PRO A 143 1.07 29.91 -1.88
C PRO A 143 2.32 29.60 -2.73
N GLY A 144 2.43 28.38 -3.24
CA GLY A 144 3.47 27.97 -4.18
C GLY A 144 3.43 26.46 -4.40
N GLY A 145 4.46 25.92 -5.04
CA GLY A 145 4.65 24.48 -5.19
C GLY A 145 4.92 23.79 -3.85
N GLY A 146 4.97 22.46 -3.90
CA GLY A 146 5.09 21.70 -2.69
C GLY A 146 5.07 20.20 -2.88
N THR A 147 5.14 19.50 -1.76
CA THR A 147 5.15 18.03 -1.72
C THR A 147 4.27 17.53 -0.60
N VAL A 148 3.49 16.50 -0.90
CA VAL A 148 2.83 15.65 0.08
C VAL A 148 3.65 14.37 0.22
N THR A 149 4.10 14.08 1.43
CA THR A 149 4.90 12.91 1.76
C THR A 149 4.02 11.89 2.46
N LEU A 150 3.88 10.73 1.83
CA LEU A 150 3.21 9.57 2.39
C LEU A 150 4.24 8.50 2.75
N GLN A 151 3.96 7.76 3.82
CA GLN A 151 4.76 6.61 4.22
C GLN A 151 3.85 5.42 4.51
N ASP A 152 4.24 4.24 4.06
CA ASP A 152 3.62 2.99 4.52
C ASP A 152 4.17 2.63 5.91
N ARG A 153 3.29 2.50 6.90
CA ARG A 153 3.63 2.13 8.27
C ARG A 153 4.13 0.68 8.39
N VAL A 154 3.80 -0.18 7.43
CA VAL A 154 4.17 -1.60 7.45
C VAL A 154 5.55 -1.81 6.85
N SER A 155 5.82 -1.25 5.68
CA SER A 155 7.10 -1.43 4.98
C SER A 155 8.11 -0.29 5.20
N GLY A 156 7.68 0.86 5.70
CA GLY A 156 8.51 2.06 5.84
C GLY A 156 8.77 2.82 4.53
N LYS A 157 8.24 2.33 3.40
CA LYS A 157 8.42 2.96 2.08
C LYS A 157 7.72 4.30 1.98
N PHE A 158 8.30 5.20 1.20
CA PHE A 158 7.78 6.55 0.97
C PHE A 158 7.20 6.70 -0.44
N LYS A 159 6.21 7.58 -0.55
CA LYS A 159 5.70 8.12 -1.81
C LYS A 159 5.54 9.63 -1.70
N TYR A 160 5.87 10.32 -2.77
CA TYR A 160 5.87 11.77 -2.84
C TYR A 160 4.92 12.23 -3.92
N VAL A 161 3.92 13.04 -3.56
CA VAL A 161 3.07 13.75 -4.51
C VAL A 161 3.59 15.17 -4.64
N ILE A 162 4.21 15.47 -5.77
CA ILE A 162 4.99 16.70 -5.98
C ILE A 162 4.21 17.61 -6.93
N VAL A 163 4.07 18.88 -6.54
CA VAL A 163 3.40 19.94 -7.29
C VAL A 163 4.44 20.99 -7.69
N ALA A 164 4.64 21.16 -9.00
CA ALA A 164 5.59 22.13 -9.54
C ALA A 164 5.15 23.57 -9.23
N ALA A 165 6.07 24.39 -8.73
CA ALA A 165 5.74 25.70 -8.17
C ALA A 165 5.17 26.73 -9.15
N ILE A 166 5.52 26.62 -10.43
CA ILE A 166 5.09 27.59 -11.45
C ILE A 166 3.88 27.05 -12.21
N THR A 167 4.00 25.82 -12.74
CA THR A 167 3.00 25.28 -13.67
C THR A 167 1.89 24.49 -12.98
N GLY A 168 2.00 24.22 -11.68
CA GLY A 168 1.02 23.40 -10.96
C GLY A 168 1.03 21.91 -11.33
N ARG A 169 2.01 21.47 -12.14
CA ARG A 169 2.09 20.09 -12.62
C ARG A 169 2.25 19.12 -11.45
N VAL A 170 1.36 18.13 -11.38
CA VAL A 170 1.32 17.13 -10.31
C VAL A 170 1.91 15.81 -10.78
N ARG A 171 2.86 15.25 -10.03
CA ARG A 171 3.45 13.92 -10.26
C ARG A 171 3.56 13.12 -8.97
N VAL A 172 3.52 11.79 -9.10
CA VAL A 172 3.82 10.86 -8.00
C VAL A 172 5.23 10.31 -8.21
N SER A 173 6.01 10.14 -7.14
CA SER A 173 7.38 9.64 -7.21
C SER A 173 7.72 8.77 -6.00
N ASP A 174 8.64 7.82 -6.22
CA ASP A 174 9.31 7.05 -5.16
C ASP A 174 10.49 7.82 -4.53
N GLN A 175 10.92 8.92 -5.16
CA GLN A 175 12.04 9.73 -4.70
C GLN A 175 11.57 11.11 -4.23
N PRO A 176 12.26 11.72 -3.26
CA PRO A 176 11.98 13.08 -2.83
C PRO A 176 12.13 14.07 -4.00
N PRO A 177 11.54 15.27 -3.89
CA PRO A 177 11.74 16.31 -4.90
C PRO A 177 13.22 16.71 -4.99
N GLU A 178 13.70 16.93 -6.22
CA GLU A 178 15.10 17.31 -6.51
C GLU A 178 15.56 18.54 -5.72
N SER A 179 14.65 19.46 -5.40
CA SER A 179 14.96 20.65 -4.60
C SER A 179 15.42 20.33 -3.17
N TRP A 180 15.20 19.11 -2.66
CA TRP A 180 15.68 18.68 -1.35
C TRP A 180 17.10 18.14 -1.38
N GLU A 181 17.58 17.62 -2.52
CA GLU A 181 18.94 17.10 -2.65
C GLU A 181 19.99 18.23 -2.65
N ILE A 182 19.60 19.44 -3.06
CA ILE A 182 20.47 20.62 -3.11
C ILE A 182 20.82 21.15 -1.69
N PHE A 183 20.06 20.76 -0.66
CA PHE A 183 20.27 21.19 0.74
C PHE A 183 20.85 20.11 1.65
N SER A 184 21.27 18.96 1.11
CA SER A 184 22.03 17.97 1.89
C SER A 184 23.52 18.37 1.93
N PRO A 185 24.11 18.55 3.13
CA PRO A 185 25.53 18.90 3.30
C PRO A 185 26.48 17.79 2.84
#